data_AF-A0A7J5WQ00-F1
#
_entry.id   AF-A0A7J5WQ00-F1
#
_cell.length_a   1.000
_cell.length_b   1.000
_cell.length_c   1.000
_cell.angle_alpha   90.00
_cell.angle_beta   90.00
_cell.angle_gamma   90.00
#
_symmetry.space_group_name_H-M   'P 1'
#
loop_
_entity.id
_entity.type
_entity.pdbx_description
1 polymer ?
#
loop_
_entity_poly.entity_id
_entity_poly.type
_entity_poly.pdbx_seq_one_letter_code
_entity_poly.pdbx_strand_id
1 'polypeptide(L)' 'MEKLIAGKSIEVNEEGYLTKFAQWDKTVGEELAKEANIDLSDRHWEVLNYLQTEHKNE' A
#
# COMPACT_ATOMS: atom_id res chain seq x y z
N MET A 1 6.70 -9.87 9.76
CA MET A 1 5.92 -9.34 10.89
C MET A 1 4.50 -9.08 10.41
N GLU A 2 3.54 -8.90 11.32
CA GLU A 2 2.17 -8.51 10.97
C GLU A 2 1.87 -7.12 11.51
N LYS A 3 1.17 -6.30 10.72
CA LYS A 3 0.72 -4.96 11.09
C LYS A 3 -0.76 -4.79 10.77
N LEU A 4 -1.50 -4.16 11.68
CA LEU A 4 -2.90 -3.82 11.44
C LEU A 4 -2.96 -2.52 10.61
N ILE A 5 -3.40 -2.62 9.35
CA ILE A 5 -3.57 -1.48 8.44
C ILE A 5 -4.97 -1.56 7.83
N ALA A 6 -5.74 -0.47 7.84
CA ALA A 6 -7.13 -0.45 7.36
C ALA A 6 -8.02 -1.54 7.98
N GLY A 7 -7.76 -1.91 9.24
CA GLY A 7 -8.47 -2.98 9.95
C GLY A 7 -8.12 -4.41 9.48
N LYS A 8 -7.08 -4.57 8.65
CA LYS A 8 -6.61 -5.85 8.10
C LYS A 8 -5.26 -6.21 8.68
N SER A 9 -5.03 -7.48 8.97
CA SER A 9 -3.67 -7.96 9.30
C SER A 9 -2.88 -8.10 7.99
N ILE A 10 -1.84 -7.27 7.86
CA ILE A 10 -0.98 -7.18 6.68
C ILE A 10 0.41 -7.69 7.05
N GLU A 11 0.99 -8.55 6.21
CA GLU A 11 2.33 -9.05 6.41
C GLU A 11 3.35 -8.04 5.87
N VAL A 12 4.26 -7.63 6.75
CA VAL A 12 5.30 -6.64 6.46
C VAL A 12 6.69 -7.16 6.81
N ASN A 13 7.70 -6.66 6.10
CA ASN A 13 9.10 -6.90 6.43
C ASN A 13 9.56 -5.99 7.60
N GLU A 14 10.84 -6.05 7.95
CA GLU A 14 11.45 -5.26 9.04
C GLU A 14 11.40 -3.74 8.78
N GLU A 15 11.33 -3.34 7.51
CA GLU A 15 11.26 -1.94 7.07
C GLU A 15 9.81 -1.44 6.92
N GLY A 16 8.81 -2.31 7.08
CA GLY A 16 7.38 -1.96 6.98
C GLY A 16 6.77 -2.10 5.59
N TYR A 17 7.49 -2.65 4.61
CA TYR A 17 6.93 -2.93 3.28
C TYR A 17 6.09 -4.20 3.29
N LEU A 18 4.98 -4.18 2.55
CA LEU A 18 4.13 -5.34 2.33
C LEU A 18 4.92 -6.48 1.67
N THR A 19 4.84 -7.67 2.23
CA THR A 19 5.49 -8.87 1.67
C THR A 19 4.57 -9.67 0.75
N LYS A 20 3.25 -9.48 0.87
CA LYS A 20 2.25 -10.12 0.02
C LYS A 20 1.48 -9.09 -0.80
N PHE A 21 1.69 -9.11 -2.10
CA PHE A 21 1.02 -8.21 -3.03
C PHE A 21 -0.51 -8.30 -2.96
N ALA A 22 -1.07 -9.50 -2.79
CA ALA A 22 -2.51 -9.72 -2.70
C ALA A 22 -3.18 -9.06 -1.47
N GLN A 23 -2.40 -8.61 -0.49
CA GLN A 23 -2.91 -7.87 0.67
C GLN A 23 -3.02 -6.36 0.39
N TRP A 24 -2.49 -5.88 -0.74
CA TRP A 24 -2.60 -4.48 -1.13
C TRP A 24 -3.99 -4.18 -1.70
N ASP A 25 -4.55 -3.06 -1.27
CA ASP A 25 -5.66 -2.39 -1.94
C ASP A 25 -5.63 -0.88 -1.67
N LYS A 26 -6.60 -0.15 -2.23
CA LYS A 26 -6.70 1.30 -2.09
C LYS A 26 -6.78 1.75 -0.64
N THR A 27 -7.53 1.04 0.21
CA THR A 27 -7.70 1.41 1.63
C THR A 27 -6.40 1.25 2.42
N VAL A 28 -5.61 0.21 2.11
CA VAL A 28 -4.28 0.04 2.68
C VAL A 28 -3.34 1.17 2.25
N GLY A 29 -3.37 1.55 0.97
CA GLY A 29 -2.61 2.70 0.47
C GLY A 29 -2.98 4.02 1.16
N GLU A 30 -4.27 4.27 1.39
CA GLU A 30 -4.76 5.46 2.10
C GLU A 30 -4.28 5.51 3.56
N GLU A 31 -4.36 4.41 4.30
CA GLU A 31 -3.90 4.36 5.69
C GLU A 31 -2.38 4.52 5.80
N LEU A 32 -1.61 3.90 4.90
CA LEU A 32 -0.16 4.09 4.85
C LEU A 32 0.22 5.55 4.56
N ALA A 33 -0.50 6.22 3.66
CA ALA A 33 -0.27 7.63 3.37
C ALA A 33 -0.61 8.53 4.56
N LYS A 34 -1.71 8.24 5.28
CA LYS A 34 -2.07 8.94 6.52
C LYS A 34 -1.00 8.79 7.60
N GLU A 35 -0.47 7.58 7.81
CA GLU A 35 0.64 7.34 8.74
C GLU A 35 1.90 8.13 8.35
N ALA A 36 2.15 8.30 7.05
CA ALA A 36 3.24 9.10 6.52
C ALA A 36 2.96 10.62 6.53
N ASN A 37 1.78 11.06 6.98
CA ASN A 37 1.29 12.45 6.86
C ASN A 37 1.30 12.97 5.41
N ILE A 38 0.90 12.14 4.46
CA ILE A 38 0.81 12.46 3.04
C ILE A 38 -0.65 12.41 2.60
N ASP A 39 -1.12 13.51 1.99
CA ASP A 39 -2.41 13.52 1.29
C ASP A 39 -2.24 13.05 -0.15
N LEU A 40 -2.86 11.90 -0.47
CA LEU A 40 -2.82 11.32 -1.82
C LEU A 40 -3.74 12.08 -2.77
N SER A 41 -3.18 13.04 -3.50
CA SER A 41 -3.84 13.64 -4.67
C SER A 41 -4.02 12.64 -5.82
N ASP A 42 -4.84 13.00 -6.80
CA ASP A 42 -5.09 12.19 -8.00
C ASP A 42 -3.80 11.81 -8.74
N ARG A 43 -2.81 12.72 -8.80
CA ARG A 43 -1.53 12.44 -9.45
C ARG A 43 -0.71 11.36 -8.71
N HIS A 44 -0.83 11.27 -7.39
CA HIS A 44 -0.20 10.18 -6.65
C HIS A 44 -0.88 8.84 -6.97
N TRP A 45 -2.21 8.83 -7.08
CA TRP A 45 -2.96 7.64 -7.45
C TRP A 45 -2.65 7.15 -8.86
N GLU A 46 -2.42 8.05 -9.82
CA GLU A 46 -1.96 7.65 -11.17
C GLU A 46 -0.66 6.87 -11.11
N VAL A 47 0.32 7.34 -10.33
CA VAL A 47 1.62 6.66 -10.17
C VAL A 47 1.47 5.33 -9.41
N LEU A 48 0.70 5.32 -8.31
CA LEU A 48 0.44 4.10 -7.54
C LEU A 48 -0.25 3.04 -8.40
N ASN A 49 -1.29 3.41 -9.13
CA ASN A 49 -2.03 2.49 -10.01
C ASN A 49 -1.14 1.95 -11.13
N TYR A 50 -0.26 2.79 -11.69
CA TYR A 50 0.73 2.34 -12.67
C TYR A 50 1.66 1.28 -12.06
N LEU A 51 2.31 1.57 -10.93
CA LEU A 51 3.24 0.63 -10.27
C LEU A 51 2.57 -0.71 -9.92
N GLN A 52 1.33 -0.66 -9.40
CA GLN A 52 0.54 -1.84 -9.07
C GLN A 52 0.16 -2.65 -10.31
N THR A 53 -0.15 -1.97 -11.41
CA THR A 53 -0.47 -2.61 -12.69
C THR A 53 0.77 -3.29 -13.28
N GLU A 54 1.90 -2.59 -13.31
CA GLU A 54 3.16 -3.14 -13.84
C GLU A 54 3.58 -4.37 -13.04
N HIS A 55 3.57 -4.31 -11.70
CA HIS A 55 3.94 -5.46 -10.87
C HIS A 55 2.99 -6.66 -11.03
N LYS A 56 1.70 -6.41 -11.33
CA LYS A 56 0.73 -7.48 -11.58
C LYS A 56 0.93 -8.15 -12.96
N ASN A 57 1.52 -7.43 -13.91
CA ASN A 57 1.77 -7.91 -15.27
C ASN A 57 3.12 -8.63 -15.42
N GLU A 58 3.97 -8.60 -14.39
CA GLU A 58 5.16 -9.46 -14.26
C GLU A 58 4.78 -10.90 -13.88
#